data_AF-A0A3D9DX58-F1
#
_entry.id   AF-A0A3D9DX58-F1
#
_cell.length_a   1.000
_cell.length_b   1.000
_cell.length_c   1.000
_cell.angle_alpha   90.00
_cell.angle_beta   90.00
_cell.angle_gamma   90.00
#
_symmetry.space_group_name_H-M   'P 1'
#
loop_
_entity.id
_entity.type
_entity.pdbx_description
1 polymer ?
#
loop_
_entity_poly.entity_id
_entity_poly.type
_entity_poly.pdbx_seq_one_letter_code
_entity_poly.pdbx_strand_id
1 'polypeptide(L)'
;MSKLLPPNSTDLERLAADALADLERVPVPLRTLMSPDDCPLHLLPYLAWAFSVDRWDTTWSESAKRGVVRSAFYVHSHKGTISALRRVVEPLGYLLEVEEWWQMVPEGEPGTFALRIGVLDAGITDEMYTELTRLVFDAKPLTRHIIGLDLLGETRGPLYVGLAAYDGDTTTIYPYAPEFIESAGRLYHAAMVEAFDTTTIYPMSEAL
;
A
#
# COMPACT_ATOMS: atom_id res chain seq x y z
N MET A 1 28.88 43.85 -5.81
CA MET A 1 30.18 43.62 -5.11
C MET A 1 31.01 44.88 -4.94
N SER A 2 30.57 46.06 -5.39
CA SER A 2 31.30 47.35 -5.29
C SER A 2 31.74 47.78 -3.87
N LYS A 3 31.20 47.16 -2.81
CA LYS A 3 31.63 47.35 -1.41
C LYS A 3 32.91 46.62 -1.00
N LEU A 4 33.38 45.65 -1.79
CA LEU A 4 34.62 44.90 -1.53
C LEU A 4 35.85 45.57 -2.15
N LEU A 5 35.64 46.56 -3.02
CA LEU A 5 36.72 47.31 -3.64
C LEU A 5 37.32 48.34 -2.67
N PRO A 6 38.63 48.60 -2.77
CA PRO A 6 39.28 49.62 -1.97
C PRO A 6 38.73 51.03 -2.28
N PRO A 7 38.86 51.98 -1.35
CA PRO A 7 38.21 53.29 -1.46
C PRO A 7 38.70 54.12 -2.66
N ASN A 8 39.89 53.83 -3.19
CA ASN A 8 40.47 54.48 -4.37
C ASN A 8 39.98 53.93 -5.72
N SER A 9 39.00 53.01 -5.74
CA SER A 9 38.51 52.42 -6.98
C SER A 9 37.74 53.39 -7.87
N THR A 10 37.97 53.26 -9.18
CA THR A 10 37.33 54.09 -10.21
C THR A 10 35.90 53.66 -10.49
N ASP A 11 35.10 54.52 -11.14
CA ASP A 11 33.71 54.19 -11.48
C ASP A 11 33.62 52.99 -12.43
N LEU A 12 34.56 52.86 -13.37
CA LEU A 12 34.64 51.71 -14.27
C LEU A 12 34.88 50.41 -13.49
N GLU A 13 35.78 50.42 -12.50
CA GLU A 13 36.07 49.26 -11.66
C GLU A 13 34.85 48.85 -10.82
N ARG A 14 34.11 49.82 -10.26
CA ARG A 14 32.88 49.54 -9.50
C ARG A 14 31.80 48.94 -10.39
N LEU A 15 31.59 49.48 -11.59
CA LEU A 15 30.62 48.97 -12.56
C LEU A 15 31.01 47.59 -13.08
N ALA A 16 32.29 47.36 -13.39
CA ALA A 16 32.80 46.06 -13.79
C ALA A 16 32.64 45.01 -12.66
N ALA A 17 32.90 45.40 -11.41
CA ALA A 17 32.71 44.51 -10.26
C ALA A 17 31.23 44.17 -10.03
N ASP A 18 30.30 45.11 -10.26
CA ASP A 18 28.86 44.82 -10.13
C ASP A 18 28.34 43.98 -11.30
N ALA A 19 28.84 44.18 -12.53
CA ALA A 19 28.50 43.32 -13.67
C ALA A 19 29.07 41.89 -13.54
N LEU A 20 30.28 41.75 -13.00
CA LEU A 20 30.91 40.43 -12.77
C LEU A 20 30.40 39.74 -11.50
N ALA A 21 29.77 40.46 -10.57
CA ALA A 21 29.13 39.88 -9.39
C ALA A 21 27.96 38.94 -9.72
N ASP A 22 27.37 39.07 -10.92
CA ASP A 22 26.28 38.19 -11.35
C ASP A 22 26.73 36.72 -11.51
N LEU A 23 28.03 36.45 -11.69
CA LEU A 23 28.57 35.08 -11.64
C LEU A 23 28.43 34.43 -10.25
N GLU A 24 28.41 35.21 -9.18
CA GLU A 24 28.14 34.71 -7.82
C GLU A 24 26.63 34.49 -7.56
N ARG A 25 25.76 34.99 -8.44
CA ARG A 25 24.30 34.85 -8.31
C ARG A 25 23.75 33.55 -8.90
N VAL A 26 24.60 32.68 -9.45
CA VAL A 26 24.15 31.35 -9.89
C VAL A 26 23.60 30.63 -8.66
N PRO A 27 22.30 30.27 -8.64
CA PRO A 27 21.72 29.60 -7.49
C PRO A 27 22.42 28.24 -7.29
N VAL A 28 22.91 28.01 -6.07
CA VAL A 28 23.56 26.76 -5.66
C VAL A 28 22.61 26.01 -4.71
N PRO A 29 21.59 25.29 -5.23
CA PRO A 29 20.53 24.70 -4.41
C PRO A 29 20.94 23.39 -3.72
N LEU A 30 22.18 23.27 -3.25
CA LEU A 30 22.71 22.00 -2.70
C LEU A 30 21.91 21.49 -1.49
N ARG A 31 21.45 22.40 -0.62
CA ARG A 31 20.61 22.04 0.52
C ARG A 31 19.24 21.50 0.09
N THR A 32 18.65 22.13 -0.92
CA THR A 32 17.38 21.72 -1.51
C THR A 32 17.47 20.32 -2.12
N LEU A 33 18.59 20.01 -2.79
CA LEU A 33 18.82 18.68 -3.39
C LEU A 33 18.96 17.55 -2.36
N MET A 34 19.38 17.86 -1.14
CA MET A 34 19.54 16.90 -0.04
C MET A 34 18.30 16.77 0.85
N SER A 35 17.24 17.55 0.59
CA SER A 35 15.99 17.51 1.34
C SER A 35 14.95 16.63 0.62
N PRO A 36 14.41 15.55 1.24
CA PRO A 36 13.33 14.76 0.65
C PRO A 36 12.06 15.58 0.37
N ASP A 37 11.86 16.68 1.07
CA ASP A 37 10.71 17.59 0.91
C ASP A 37 10.90 18.58 -0.22
N ASP A 38 12.08 19.20 -0.28
CA ASP A 38 12.31 20.33 -1.17
C ASP A 38 12.98 19.92 -2.49
N CYS A 39 13.53 18.70 -2.57
CA CYS A 39 14.21 18.23 -3.77
C CYS A 39 13.24 18.20 -4.97
N PRO A 40 13.62 18.76 -6.13
CA PRO A 40 12.81 18.69 -7.34
C PRO A 40 12.47 17.24 -7.71
N LEU A 41 11.22 16.97 -8.08
CA LEU A 41 10.72 15.60 -8.27
C LEU A 41 11.53 14.79 -9.29
N HIS A 42 12.03 15.43 -10.35
CA HIS A 42 12.84 14.78 -11.37
C HIS A 42 14.24 14.37 -10.87
N LEU A 43 14.74 14.98 -9.80
CA LEU A 43 16.02 14.64 -9.16
C LEU A 43 15.86 13.72 -7.94
N LEU A 44 14.65 13.58 -7.43
CA LEU A 44 14.33 12.73 -6.27
C LEU A 44 14.81 11.27 -6.42
N PRO A 45 14.78 10.62 -7.60
CA PRO A 45 15.33 9.26 -7.76
C PRO A 45 16.83 9.16 -7.44
N TYR A 46 17.61 10.21 -7.71
CA TYR A 46 19.04 10.22 -7.39
C TYR A 46 19.27 10.38 -5.89
N LEU A 47 18.42 11.16 -5.21
CA LEU A 47 18.44 11.25 -3.75
C LEU A 47 18.03 9.90 -3.12
N ALA A 48 17.01 9.25 -3.68
CA ALA A 48 16.59 7.91 -3.25
C ALA A 48 17.73 6.89 -3.39
N TRP A 49 18.44 6.92 -4.51
CA TRP A 49 19.65 6.10 -4.71
C TRP A 49 20.75 6.41 -3.69
N ALA A 50 21.03 7.69 -3.44
CA ALA A 50 22.02 8.11 -2.45
C ALA A 50 21.67 7.65 -1.02
N PHE A 51 20.38 7.54 -0.70
CA PHE A 51 19.89 7.02 0.59
C PHE A 51 19.65 5.51 0.58
N SER A 52 20.09 4.81 -0.47
CA SER A 52 19.95 3.35 -0.61
C SER A 52 18.51 2.88 -0.44
N VAL A 53 17.56 3.59 -1.05
CA VAL A 53 16.16 3.15 -1.08
C VAL A 53 16.04 1.83 -1.85
N ASP A 54 15.50 0.79 -1.21
CA ASP A 54 15.51 -0.57 -1.76
C ASP A 54 14.52 -0.81 -2.90
N ARG A 55 13.37 -0.12 -2.91
CA ARG A 55 12.37 -0.18 -4.00
C ARG A 55 11.98 1.22 -4.45
N TRP A 56 11.96 1.40 -5.76
CA TRP A 56 11.56 2.65 -6.40
C TRP A 56 10.67 2.37 -7.60
N ASP A 57 9.49 2.99 -7.62
CA ASP A 57 8.56 2.88 -8.75
C ASP A 57 8.30 4.29 -9.33
N THR A 58 8.40 4.39 -10.65
CA THR A 58 8.19 5.64 -11.37
C THR A 58 6.71 6.03 -11.43
N THR A 59 5.80 5.08 -11.24
CA THR A 59 4.34 5.30 -11.25
C THR A 59 3.79 5.80 -9.91
N TRP A 60 4.56 5.68 -8.83
CA TRP A 60 4.15 6.18 -7.52
C TRP A 60 3.84 7.67 -7.51
N SER A 61 2.86 8.05 -6.68
CA SER A 61 2.55 9.44 -6.39
C SER A 61 3.77 10.16 -5.80
N GLU A 62 3.82 11.48 -5.97
CA GLU A 62 4.91 12.28 -5.40
C GLU A 62 5.01 12.12 -3.88
N SER A 63 3.88 12.05 -3.18
CA SER A 63 3.84 11.84 -1.73
C SER A 63 4.46 10.51 -1.31
N ALA A 64 4.15 9.41 -2.03
CA ALA A 64 4.72 8.10 -1.77
C ALA A 64 6.23 8.09 -2.01
N LYS A 65 6.69 8.64 -3.14
CA LYS A 65 8.12 8.79 -3.46
C LYS A 65 8.88 9.54 -2.37
N ARG A 66 8.38 10.70 -1.94
CA ARG A 66 9.00 11.48 -0.87
C ARG A 66 8.94 10.77 0.48
N GLY A 67 7.84 10.08 0.77
CA GLY A 67 7.66 9.29 1.98
C GLY A 67 8.72 8.20 2.12
N VAL A 68 8.96 7.42 1.07
CA VAL A 68 9.98 6.36 1.05
C VAL A 68 11.38 6.95 1.30
N VAL A 69 11.76 8.02 0.59
CA VAL A 69 13.07 8.67 0.77
C VAL A 69 13.24 9.20 2.20
N ARG A 70 12.20 9.83 2.78
CA ARG A 70 12.24 10.32 4.16
C ARG A 70 12.41 9.17 5.17
N SER A 71 11.73 8.06 4.92
CA SER A 71 11.75 6.89 5.82
C SER A 71 13.03 6.07 5.74
N ALA A 72 13.81 6.21 4.65
CA ALA A 72 14.97 5.37 4.34
C ALA A 72 15.96 5.26 5.52
N PHE A 73 16.36 6.38 6.11
CA PHE A 73 17.29 6.37 7.25
C PHE A 73 16.74 5.60 8.45
N TYR A 74 15.45 5.76 8.76
CA TYR A 74 14.81 5.06 9.86
C TYR A 74 14.76 3.55 9.59
N VAL A 75 14.37 3.15 8.38
CA VAL A 75 14.32 1.74 7.98
C VAL A 75 15.70 1.10 8.09
N HIS A 76 16.73 1.75 7.52
CA HIS A 76 18.10 1.24 7.54
C HIS A 76 18.67 1.13 8.96
N SER A 77 18.38 2.09 9.84
CA SER A 77 18.84 2.07 11.24
C SER A 77 18.11 1.04 12.12
N HIS A 78 16.93 0.57 11.69
CA HIS A 78 16.09 -0.36 12.45
C HIS A 78 15.87 -1.70 11.73
N LYS A 79 16.70 -2.04 10.72
CA LYS A 79 16.62 -3.35 10.06
C LYS A 79 16.65 -4.47 11.09
N GLY A 80 15.84 -5.48 10.85
CA GLY A 80 15.61 -6.59 11.77
C GLY A 80 14.49 -6.37 12.79
N THR A 81 13.88 -5.18 12.85
CA THR A 81 12.73 -4.94 13.73
C THR A 81 11.41 -5.11 12.98
N ILE A 82 10.34 -5.46 13.71
CA ILE A 82 8.96 -5.44 13.20
C ILE A 82 8.61 -4.05 12.64
N SER A 83 9.13 -3.00 13.27
CA SER A 83 8.92 -1.60 12.85
C SER A 83 9.54 -1.29 11.48
N ALA A 84 10.67 -1.89 11.14
CA ALA A 84 11.28 -1.75 9.82
C ALA A 84 10.50 -2.57 8.78
N LEU A 85 10.14 -3.81 9.12
CA LEU A 85 9.29 -4.66 8.26
C LEU A 85 8.00 -3.92 7.87
N ARG A 86 7.26 -3.36 8.82
CA ARG A 86 6.02 -2.60 8.54
C ARG A 86 6.24 -1.44 7.56
N ARG A 87 7.26 -0.62 7.78
CA ARG A 87 7.54 0.57 6.95
C ARG A 87 8.01 0.23 5.53
N VAL A 88 8.50 -0.98 5.30
CA VAL A 88 8.93 -1.43 3.97
C VAL A 88 7.74 -1.88 3.12
N VAL A 89 6.68 -2.42 3.72
CA VAL A 89 5.46 -2.87 3.02
C VAL A 89 4.32 -1.84 3.00
N GLU A 90 4.23 -0.95 3.98
CA GLU A 90 3.20 0.11 4.03
C GLU A 90 3.12 0.98 2.75
N PRO A 91 4.22 1.39 2.08
CA PRO A 91 4.15 2.18 0.84
C PRO A 91 3.43 1.48 -0.31
N LEU A 92 3.28 0.15 -0.25
CA LEU A 92 2.56 -0.64 -1.23
C LEU A 92 1.04 -0.70 -0.96
N GLY A 93 0.58 -0.05 0.11
CA GLY A 93 -0.83 -0.11 0.53
C GLY A 93 -1.18 -1.37 1.31
N TYR A 94 -0.18 -2.09 1.82
CA TYR A 94 -0.38 -3.34 2.56
C TYR A 94 -0.25 -3.14 4.07
N LEU A 95 -1.04 -3.90 4.83
CA LEU A 95 -0.96 -3.97 6.27
C LEU A 95 -0.21 -5.23 6.70
N LEU A 96 0.88 -5.05 7.46
CA LEU A 96 1.69 -6.16 7.94
C LEU A 96 1.41 -6.47 9.41
N GLU A 97 0.98 -7.68 9.65
CA GLU A 97 0.93 -8.31 10.97
C GLU A 97 2.01 -9.39 11.07
N VAL A 98 2.69 -9.41 12.20
CA VAL A 98 3.78 -10.36 12.49
C VAL A 98 3.33 -11.23 13.65
N GLU A 99 3.32 -12.53 13.45
CA GLU A 99 3.01 -13.54 14.46
C GLU A 99 4.30 -14.31 14.78
N GLU A 100 4.85 -14.12 15.97
CA GLU A 100 6.07 -14.80 16.41
C GLU A 100 5.75 -16.23 16.89
N TRP A 101 6.75 -17.13 16.88
CA TRP A 101 6.56 -18.55 17.22
C TRP A 101 5.87 -18.81 18.57
N TRP A 102 6.09 -17.97 19.58
CA TRP A 102 5.46 -18.08 20.90
C TRP A 102 4.00 -17.56 20.95
N GLN A 103 3.53 -16.91 19.89
CA GLN A 103 2.15 -16.44 19.77
C GLN A 103 1.27 -17.45 19.03
N MET A 104 1.88 -18.38 18.30
CA MET A 104 1.18 -19.41 17.53
C MET A 104 0.58 -20.48 18.44
N VAL A 105 -0.51 -21.11 17.97
CA VAL A 105 -1.17 -22.22 18.67
C VAL A 105 -1.37 -23.39 17.69
N PRO A 106 -0.61 -24.50 17.81
CA PRO A 106 0.47 -24.76 18.78
C PRO A 106 1.70 -23.86 18.57
N GLU A 107 2.54 -23.71 19.60
CA GLU A 107 3.78 -22.91 19.51
C GLU A 107 4.69 -23.43 18.38
N GLY A 108 5.24 -22.50 17.60
CA GLY A 108 6.15 -22.79 16.48
C GLY A 108 7.58 -23.07 16.93
N GLU A 109 8.48 -23.32 15.97
CA GLU A 109 9.91 -23.53 16.25
C GLU A 109 10.58 -22.23 16.74
N PRO A 110 11.38 -22.25 17.82
CA PRO A 110 12.05 -21.06 18.33
C PRO A 110 12.89 -20.32 17.29
N GLY A 111 12.61 -19.03 17.15
CA GLY A 111 13.25 -18.16 16.16
C GLY A 111 12.59 -18.12 14.79
N THR A 112 11.39 -18.68 14.69
CA THR A 112 10.52 -18.52 13.53
C THR A 112 9.43 -17.48 13.75
N PHE A 113 8.91 -16.93 12.64
CA PHE A 113 7.73 -16.07 12.65
C PHE A 113 6.95 -16.25 11.35
N ALA A 114 5.65 -15.95 11.41
CA ALA A 114 4.78 -15.88 10.24
C ALA A 114 4.40 -14.43 9.97
N LEU A 115 4.18 -14.12 8.70
CA LEU A 115 3.73 -12.81 8.26
C LEU A 115 2.31 -12.92 7.72
N ARG A 116 1.41 -12.05 8.19
CA ARG A 116 0.10 -11.87 7.58
C ARG A 116 0.04 -10.51 6.91
N ILE A 117 -0.33 -10.50 5.64
CA ILE A 117 -0.30 -9.31 4.80
C ILE A 117 -1.70 -9.05 4.29
N GLY A 118 -2.30 -7.98 4.82
CA GLY A 118 -3.59 -7.45 4.38
C GLY A 118 -3.43 -6.70 3.05
N VAL A 119 -4.16 -7.15 2.04
CA VAL A 119 -4.18 -6.60 0.69
C VAL A 119 -5.47 -5.82 0.52
N LEU A 120 -5.35 -4.50 0.37
CA LEU A 120 -6.50 -3.61 0.19
C LEU A 120 -6.77 -3.41 -1.31
N ASP A 121 -7.96 -3.82 -1.76
CA ASP A 121 -8.61 -3.53 -3.06
C ASP A 121 -7.91 -4.03 -4.35
N ALA A 122 -6.59 -4.23 -4.34
CA ALA A 122 -5.82 -4.70 -5.50
C ALA A 122 -5.22 -6.07 -5.20
N GLY A 123 -5.63 -7.12 -5.92
CA GLY A 123 -5.04 -8.45 -5.79
C GLY A 123 -3.51 -8.43 -5.94
N ILE A 124 -2.84 -9.45 -5.41
CA ILE A 124 -1.38 -9.58 -5.53
C ILE A 124 -1.04 -10.28 -6.84
N THR A 125 -0.33 -9.58 -7.72
CA THR A 125 0.34 -10.19 -8.88
C THR A 125 1.57 -10.96 -8.42
N ASP A 126 2.02 -11.94 -9.20
CA ASP A 126 3.21 -12.73 -8.89
C ASP A 126 4.50 -11.87 -8.79
N GLU A 127 4.58 -10.85 -9.65
CA GLU A 127 5.64 -9.83 -9.61
C GLU A 127 5.64 -9.08 -8.27
N MET A 128 4.45 -8.70 -7.78
CA MET A 128 4.32 -8.01 -6.50
C MET A 128 4.63 -8.93 -5.32
N TYR A 129 4.22 -10.20 -5.40
CA TYR A 129 4.56 -11.21 -4.40
C TYR A 129 6.08 -11.41 -4.29
N THR A 130 6.76 -11.52 -5.43
CA THR A 130 8.22 -11.66 -5.50
C THR A 130 8.91 -10.43 -4.90
N GLU A 131 8.45 -9.23 -5.26
CA GLU A 131 9.04 -8.00 -4.76
C GLU A 131 8.78 -7.77 -3.27
N LEU A 132 7.58 -8.12 -2.80
CA LEU A 132 7.25 -8.09 -1.38
C LEU A 132 8.14 -9.05 -0.59
N THR A 133 8.32 -10.26 -1.12
CA THR A 133 9.20 -11.26 -0.51
C THR A 133 10.62 -10.71 -0.44
N ARG A 134 11.16 -10.19 -1.55
CA ARG A 134 12.51 -9.59 -1.59
C ARG A 134 12.69 -8.50 -0.52
N LEU A 135 11.72 -7.60 -0.42
CA LEU A 135 11.72 -6.49 0.54
C LEU A 135 11.67 -6.96 2.00
N VAL A 136 10.83 -7.95 2.29
CA VAL A 136 10.75 -8.56 3.63
C VAL A 136 12.07 -9.25 3.98
N PHE A 137 12.68 -9.98 3.05
CA PHE A 137 13.94 -10.68 3.27
C PHE A 137 15.11 -9.73 3.50
N ASP A 138 15.12 -8.55 2.88
CA ASP A 138 16.12 -7.51 3.13
C ASP A 138 15.95 -6.84 4.51
N ALA A 139 14.71 -6.67 4.97
CA ALA A 139 14.43 -6.01 6.24
C ALA A 139 14.44 -6.95 7.47
N LYS A 140 14.23 -8.26 7.30
CA LYS A 140 14.18 -9.21 8.42
C LYS A 140 15.56 -9.49 9.02
N PRO A 141 15.65 -9.91 10.30
CA PRO A 141 16.90 -10.45 10.83
C PRO A 141 17.34 -11.69 10.07
N LEU A 142 18.65 -11.83 9.85
CA LEU A 142 19.22 -13.05 9.26
C LEU A 142 19.00 -14.29 10.12
N THR A 143 18.98 -14.12 11.46
CA THR A 143 18.81 -15.19 12.44
C THR A 143 17.36 -15.65 12.64
N ARG A 144 16.39 -14.97 12.03
CA ARG A 144 14.96 -15.28 12.16
C ARG A 144 14.42 -15.82 10.84
N HIS A 145 13.65 -16.91 10.90
CA HIS A 145 13.16 -17.59 9.70
C HIS A 145 11.65 -17.42 9.53
N ILE A 146 11.21 -17.12 8.31
CA ILE A 146 9.80 -17.01 7.97
C ILE A 146 9.29 -18.41 7.66
N ILE A 147 8.26 -18.86 8.37
CA ILE A 147 7.63 -20.17 8.13
C ILE A 147 6.38 -20.11 7.27
N GLY A 148 5.77 -18.92 7.14
CA GLY A 148 4.56 -18.73 6.36
C GLY A 148 4.33 -17.26 6.05
N LEU A 149 3.71 -17.02 4.90
CA LEU A 149 3.25 -15.71 4.44
C LEU A 149 1.79 -15.86 4.03
N ASP A 150 0.89 -15.42 4.90
CA ASP A 150 -0.55 -15.46 4.66
C ASP A 150 -0.99 -14.15 4.01
N LEU A 151 -1.67 -14.25 2.87
CA LEU A 151 -2.25 -13.11 2.18
C LEU A 151 -3.74 -13.00 2.52
N LEU A 152 -4.12 -11.90 3.17
CA LEU A 152 -5.49 -11.62 3.54
C LEU A 152 -6.06 -10.58 2.57
N GLY A 153 -6.88 -11.03 1.62
CA GLY A 153 -7.64 -10.14 0.75
C GLY A 153 -8.93 -9.69 1.41
N GLU A 154 -9.19 -8.39 1.47
CA GLU A 154 -10.51 -7.86 1.80
C GLU A 154 -11.13 -7.26 0.53
N THR A 155 -12.30 -7.78 0.12
CA THR A 155 -13.06 -7.23 -1.01
C THR A 155 -14.31 -6.55 -0.47
N ARG A 156 -14.44 -5.25 -0.72
CA ARG A 156 -15.63 -4.48 -0.36
C ARG A 156 -16.47 -4.21 -1.61
N GLY A 157 -17.74 -4.59 -1.58
CA GLY A 157 -18.66 -4.37 -2.69
C GLY A 157 -20.11 -4.21 -2.24
N PRO A 158 -20.94 -3.45 -2.98
CA PRO A 158 -22.36 -3.35 -2.70
C PRO A 158 -23.05 -4.70 -3.00
N LEU A 159 -23.71 -5.27 -1.98
CA LEU A 159 -24.57 -6.43 -2.15
C LEU A 159 -26.00 -5.97 -2.41
N TYR A 160 -26.51 -6.21 -3.62
CA TYR A 160 -27.90 -5.92 -3.96
C TYR A 160 -28.76 -7.16 -3.72
N VAL A 161 -29.69 -7.06 -2.77
CA VAL A 161 -30.66 -8.13 -2.46
C VAL A 161 -32.02 -7.72 -3.02
N GLY A 162 -32.51 -8.47 -4.01
CA GLY A 162 -33.86 -8.33 -4.54
C GLY A 162 -34.76 -9.43 -3.96
N LEU A 163 -35.92 -9.05 -3.42
CA LEU A 163 -36.93 -9.99 -2.96
C LEU A 163 -38.20 -9.81 -3.79
N ALA A 164 -38.66 -10.88 -4.42
CA ALA A 164 -39.95 -10.93 -5.09
C ALA A 164 -40.83 -11.94 -4.35
N ALA A 165 -41.92 -11.46 -3.75
CA ALA A 165 -42.95 -12.31 -3.18
C ALA A 165 -44.15 -12.29 -4.13
N TYR A 166 -44.59 -13.47 -4.55
CA TYR A 166 -45.82 -13.63 -5.31
C TYR A 166 -46.84 -14.32 -4.40
N ASP A 167 -47.95 -13.64 -4.15
CA ASP A 167 -49.09 -14.18 -3.42
C ASP A 167 -50.27 -14.30 -4.39
N GLY A 168 -50.89 -15.46 -4.40
CA GLY A 168 -51.98 -15.78 -5.30
C GLY A 168 -53.03 -16.59 -4.56
N ASP A 169 -54.18 -15.99 -4.34
CA ASP A 169 -55.36 -16.68 -3.80
C ASP A 169 -56.37 -16.94 -4.93
N THR A 170 -56.98 -18.12 -4.91
CA THR A 170 -58.07 -18.50 -5.82
C THR A 170 -59.32 -18.75 -4.98
N THR A 171 -60.13 -17.71 -4.80
CA THR A 171 -61.40 -17.81 -4.08
C THR A 171 -62.52 -18.23 -5.04
N THR A 172 -63.14 -19.38 -4.80
CA THR A 172 -64.35 -19.80 -5.54
C THR A 172 -65.59 -19.50 -4.70
N ILE A 173 -66.49 -18.63 -5.20
CA ILE A 173 -67.74 -18.28 -4.51
C ILE A 173 -68.87 -19.16 -5.03
N TYR A 174 -69.49 -19.95 -4.15
CA TYR A 174 -70.71 -20.71 -4.43
C TYR A 174 -71.95 -19.97 -3.92
N PRO A 175 -73.15 -20.20 -4.49
CA PRO A 175 -74.40 -19.67 -3.97
C PRO A 175 -74.67 -20.17 -2.54
N TYR A 176 -75.19 -19.26 -1.70
CA TYR A 176 -75.18 -19.31 -0.23
C TYR A 176 -76.01 -20.44 0.41
N ALA A 177 -75.36 -21.28 1.22
CA ALA A 177 -75.97 -22.09 2.29
C ALA A 177 -74.98 -22.15 3.48
N PRO A 178 -75.36 -21.75 4.71
CA PRO A 178 -74.40 -21.63 5.80
C PRO A 178 -74.29 -22.94 6.60
N GLU A 179 -73.05 -23.36 6.87
CA GLU A 179 -72.52 -23.62 8.22
C GLU A 179 -71.00 -23.85 8.15
N PHE A 180 -70.26 -22.95 8.81
CA PHE A 180 -68.81 -22.85 9.05
C PHE A 180 -67.86 -22.80 7.82
N ILE A 181 -67.20 -21.64 7.65
CA ILE A 181 -66.07 -21.44 6.74
C ILE A 181 -64.80 -21.33 7.60
N GLU A 182 -63.87 -22.26 7.41
CA GLU A 182 -62.52 -22.18 7.98
C GLU A 182 -61.53 -22.18 6.82
N SER A 183 -60.71 -21.13 6.72
CA SER A 183 -59.64 -21.02 5.72
C SER A 183 -58.29 -21.12 6.41
N ALA A 184 -57.52 -22.16 6.08
CA ALA A 184 -56.18 -22.38 6.58
C ALA A 184 -55.19 -22.40 5.42
N GLY A 185 -54.27 -21.43 5.41
CA GLY A 185 -53.13 -21.39 4.50
C GLY A 185 -51.86 -21.84 5.22
N ARG A 186 -51.04 -22.70 4.61
CA ARG A 186 -49.67 -22.98 5.07
C ARG A 186 -48.69 -22.15 4.24
N LEU A 187 -47.97 -21.25 4.92
CA LEU A 187 -46.83 -20.53 4.36
C LEU A 187 -45.59 -21.42 4.40
N TYR A 188 -45.00 -21.70 3.23
CA TYR A 188 -43.66 -22.24 3.13
C TYR A 188 -42.70 -21.09 2.80
N HIS A 189 -41.71 -20.86 3.67
CA HIS A 189 -40.60 -19.95 3.39
C HIS A 189 -39.42 -20.78 2.93
N ALA A 190 -38.98 -20.58 1.69
CA ALA A 190 -37.69 -21.04 1.21
C ALA A 190 -36.87 -19.79 0.86
N ALA A 191 -35.90 -19.47 1.70
CA ALA A 191 -34.85 -18.51 1.35
C ALA A 191 -33.72 -19.31 0.71
N MET A 192 -33.51 -19.14 -0.60
CA MET A 192 -32.30 -19.62 -1.26
C MET A 192 -31.30 -18.47 -1.26
N VAL A 193 -30.20 -18.65 -0.54
CA VAL A 193 -29.02 -17.80 -0.66
C VAL A 193 -28.09 -18.50 -1.63
N GLU A 194 -27.92 -17.93 -2.83
CA GLU A 194 -26.91 -18.37 -3.78
C GLU A 194 -25.82 -17.30 -3.83
N ALA A 195 -24.65 -17.66 -3.28
CA ALA A 195 -23.46 -16.82 -3.31
C ALA A 195 -22.51 -17.39 -4.38
N PHE A 196 -22.22 -16.59 -5.40
CA PHE A 196 -21.24 -16.92 -6.42
C PHE A 196 -19.93 -16.22 -6.10
N ASP A 197 -18.89 -17.01 -5.82
CA ASP A 197 -17.51 -16.54 -5.73
C ASP A 197 -16.68 -17.27 -6.79
N THR A 198 -16.00 -16.50 -7.65
CA THR A 198 -15.14 -17.05 -8.71
C THR A 198 -13.71 -16.64 -8.41
N THR A 199 -12.92 -17.59 -7.89
CA THR A 199 -11.47 -17.41 -7.72
C THR A 199 -10.74 -18.24 -8.77
N THR A 200 -10.04 -17.57 -9.68
CA THR A 200 -9.24 -18.22 -10.73
C THR A 200 -7.78 -18.31 -10.29
N ILE A 201 -7.29 -19.54 -10.09
CA ILE A 201 -5.89 -19.83 -9.76
C ILE A 201 -5.23 -20.44 -10.99
N TYR A 202 -4.18 -19.79 -11.51
CA TYR A 202 -3.38 -20.33 -12.60
C TYR A 202 -2.26 -21.24 -12.05
N PRO A 203 -2.04 -22.44 -12.60
CA PRO A 203 -0.88 -23.26 -12.25
C PRO A 203 0.40 -22.65 -12.84
N MET A 204 1.50 -22.73 -12.08
CA MET A 204 2.83 -22.37 -12.59
C MET A 204 3.19 -23.27 -13.77
N SER A 205 3.40 -22.68 -14.95
CA SER A 205 3.97 -23.41 -16.08
C SER A 205 5.48 -23.45 -15.94
N GLU A 206 6.05 -24.64 -15.71
CA GLU A 206 7.48 -24.86 -15.95
C GLU A 206 7.74 -24.68 -17.45
N ALA A 207 8.63 -23.74 -17.78
CA ALA A 207 9.04 -23.44 -19.14
C ALA A 207 9.90 -24.58 -19.73
N LEU A 208 9.60 -24.96 -20.96
CA LEU A 208 10.53 -25.60 -21.90
C LEU A 208 10.63 -24.76 -23.17
#